data_AF-A0A969EM37-F1
#
_entry.id   AF-A0A969EM37-F1
#
_cell.length_a   1.000
_cell.length_b   1.000
_cell.length_c   1.000
_cell.angle_alpha   90.00
_cell.angle_beta   90.00
_cell.angle_gamma   90.00
#
_symmetry.space_group_name_H-M   'P 1'
#
loop_
_entity.id
_entity.type
_entity.pdbx_description
1 polymer ?
#
loop_
_entity_poly.entity_id
_entity_poly.type
_entity_poly.pdbx_seq_one_letter_code
_entity_poly.pdbx_strand_id
1 'polypeptide(L)'
;MLHQDLFTNGIVYLSVGFNVRALPQDLLPYFPLFSDALIQMGTQTEDFVTVIQRIGRKTGGLYASSFLSNTHASPNAQAWLMMRGKSTVAQTPDLLAILRDILLTVNFDNRDRFRQRVLEAKSGMEAGLIPGGHSVVNQRLRAHFDETGWLSETMGGLTQLFFLRQLAQDVESDWAGVLAKLEAIRTTLIKRENMIVNVTLDADNWGQIRGQLASLIGEMPSHLNGISPPAGGENWSPSAFPTHEGFTIPAQVNYVGKGANVYALGYREHGSANVISKYLRTTWLWDKIRVQGGAYGAFCQFQSHVWVVGIRLLS
;
A
#
# COMPACT_ATOMS: atom_id res chain seq x y z
N MET A 1 11.45 11.95 -14.23
CA MET A 1 11.69 12.79 -13.02
C MET A 1 10.81 14.01 -13.12
N LEU A 2 10.13 14.36 -12.04
CA LEU A 2 9.22 15.51 -11.91
C LEU A 2 9.81 16.47 -10.87
N HIS A 3 9.85 17.76 -11.18
CA HIS A 3 10.25 18.82 -10.25
C HIS A 3 9.10 19.80 -10.10
N GLN A 4 8.74 20.10 -8.86
CA GLN A 4 7.71 21.06 -8.48
C GLN A 4 8.42 22.26 -7.84
N ASP A 5 8.47 23.36 -8.59
CA ASP A 5 9.04 24.63 -8.12
C ASP A 5 8.07 25.32 -7.17
N LEU A 6 8.29 25.13 -5.86
CA LEU A 6 7.51 25.72 -4.79
C LEU A 6 8.46 26.18 -3.70
N PHE A 7 8.17 27.32 -3.08
CA PHE A 7 8.90 27.76 -1.90
C PHE A 7 8.71 26.75 -0.75
N THR A 8 9.78 26.07 -0.36
CA THR A 8 9.77 25.05 0.71
C THR A 8 10.59 25.44 1.94
N ASN A 9 11.04 26.69 2.03
CA ASN A 9 11.88 27.19 3.14
C ASN A 9 13.15 26.34 3.36
N GLY A 10 13.84 25.97 2.28
CA GLY A 10 15.09 25.18 2.33
C GLY A 10 14.91 23.70 2.67
N ILE A 11 13.69 23.17 2.52
CA ILE A 11 13.37 21.74 2.72
C ILE A 11 13.16 21.06 1.38
N VAL A 12 13.88 19.97 1.13
CA VAL A 12 13.66 19.08 -0.01
C VAL A 12 12.61 18.05 0.37
N TYR A 13 11.57 17.92 -0.44
CA TYR A 13 10.63 16.79 -0.34
C TYR A 13 10.86 15.86 -1.53
N LEU A 14 11.33 14.65 -1.24
CA LEU A 14 11.67 13.64 -2.23
C LEU A 14 10.68 12.48 -2.14
N SER A 15 10.15 12.06 -3.28
CA SER A 15 9.36 10.84 -3.41
C SER A 15 9.93 9.99 -4.54
N VAL A 16 10.31 8.76 -4.22
CA VAL A 16 10.74 7.74 -5.18
C VAL A 16 9.66 6.66 -5.19
N GLY A 17 9.02 6.49 -6.33
CA GLY A 17 7.96 5.51 -6.54
C GLY A 17 8.47 4.34 -7.39
N PHE A 18 8.08 3.10 -7.06
CA PHE A 18 8.31 1.92 -7.90
C PHE A 18 6.99 1.27 -8.27
N ASN A 19 6.78 0.98 -9.55
CA ASN A 19 5.54 0.39 -10.06
C ASN A 19 5.42 -1.07 -9.63
N VAL A 20 4.48 -1.35 -8.72
CA VAL A 20 4.22 -2.69 -8.16
C VAL A 20 3.66 -3.64 -9.21
N ARG A 21 3.11 -3.14 -10.33
CA ARG A 21 2.73 -3.99 -11.47
C ARG A 21 3.91 -4.75 -12.08
N ALA A 22 5.16 -4.44 -11.75
CA ALA A 22 6.29 -5.29 -12.12
C ALA A 22 6.27 -6.66 -11.41
N LEU A 23 5.54 -6.80 -10.30
CA LEU A 23 5.54 -8.03 -9.50
C LEU A 23 4.56 -9.07 -10.04
N PRO A 24 4.97 -10.34 -10.15
CA PRO A 24 4.04 -11.43 -10.37
C PRO A 24 3.07 -11.57 -9.19
N GLN A 25 1.88 -12.10 -9.48
CA GLN A 25 0.75 -12.14 -8.56
C GLN A 25 1.05 -12.87 -7.24
N ASP A 26 1.88 -13.91 -7.27
CA ASP A 26 2.24 -14.72 -6.09
C ASP A 26 3.11 -13.95 -5.07
N LEU A 27 3.74 -12.84 -5.48
CA LEU A 27 4.53 -11.98 -4.61
C LEU A 27 3.72 -10.87 -3.93
N LEU A 28 2.51 -10.59 -4.41
CA LEU A 28 1.67 -9.50 -3.89
C LEU A 28 1.35 -9.62 -2.38
N PRO A 29 1.07 -10.81 -1.82
CA PRO A 29 0.86 -10.94 -0.37
C PRO A 29 2.10 -10.63 0.48
N TYR A 30 3.31 -10.82 -0.07
CA TYR A 30 4.57 -10.50 0.61
C TYR A 30 4.92 -9.01 0.55
N PHE A 31 4.37 -8.28 -0.42
CA PHE A 31 4.72 -6.89 -0.70
C PHE A 31 4.57 -5.92 0.50
N PRO A 32 3.50 -5.97 1.32
CA PRO A 32 3.38 -5.10 2.49
C PRO A 32 4.51 -5.30 3.50
N LEU A 33 4.88 -6.56 3.77
CA LEU A 33 5.98 -6.90 4.68
C LEU A 33 7.33 -6.48 4.11
N PHE A 34 7.53 -6.67 2.79
CA PHE A 34 8.71 -6.18 2.09
C PHE A 34 8.85 -4.65 2.22
N SER A 35 7.78 -3.90 1.95
CA SER A 35 7.76 -2.44 2.04
C SER A 35 8.11 -1.95 3.45
N ASP A 36 7.53 -2.55 4.48
CA ASP A 36 7.84 -2.23 5.88
C ASP A 36 9.29 -2.57 6.23
N ALA A 37 9.77 -3.74 5.78
CA ALA A 37 11.11 -4.23 6.07
C ALA A 37 12.21 -3.30 5.57
N LEU A 38 11.99 -2.57 4.46
CA LEU A 38 12.95 -1.60 3.93
C LEU A 38 13.44 -0.59 4.98
N ILE A 39 12.57 -0.13 5.87
CA ILE A 39 12.90 0.88 6.89
C ILE A 39 12.97 0.31 8.32
N GLN A 40 12.69 -0.99 8.50
CA GLN A 40 12.60 -1.62 9.83
C GLN A 40 13.56 -2.81 10.03
N MET A 41 14.33 -3.14 8.98
CA MET A 41 15.45 -4.07 9.02
C MET A 41 16.78 -3.32 8.93
N GLY A 42 17.88 -4.02 9.20
CA GLY A 42 19.22 -3.50 8.97
C GLY A 42 19.61 -3.57 7.50
N THR A 43 20.73 -2.96 7.17
CA THR A 43 21.42 -3.11 5.89
C THR A 43 22.54 -4.14 6.02
N GLN A 44 23.31 -4.33 4.95
CA GLN A 44 24.54 -5.14 4.99
C GLN A 44 25.59 -4.58 5.97
N THR A 45 25.54 -3.28 6.29
CA THR A 45 26.57 -2.58 7.07
C THR A 45 26.07 -2.04 8.41
N GLU A 46 24.76 -1.87 8.58
CA GLU A 46 24.15 -1.26 9.76
C GLU A 46 22.99 -2.12 10.28
N ASP A 47 22.83 -2.20 11.60
CA ASP A 47 21.62 -2.78 12.18
C ASP A 47 20.41 -1.83 12.04
N PHE A 48 19.21 -2.36 12.29
CA PHE A 48 17.97 -1.57 12.12
C PHE A 48 17.90 -0.35 13.06
N VAL A 49 18.51 -0.44 14.25
CA VAL A 49 18.52 0.65 15.23
C VAL A 49 19.36 1.81 14.69
N THR A 50 20.53 1.48 14.13
CA THR A 50 21.46 2.42 13.52
C THR A 50 20.83 3.10 12.31
N VAL A 51 20.14 2.34 11.44
CA VAL A 51 19.39 2.90 10.30
C VAL A 51 18.32 3.89 10.77
N ILE A 52 17.50 3.54 11.77
CA ILE A 52 16.46 4.41 12.31
C ILE A 52 17.06 5.69 12.93
N GLN A 53 18.14 5.55 13.71
CA GLN A 53 18.84 6.70 14.29
C GLN A 53 19.46 7.59 13.21
N ARG A 54 20.00 7.01 12.14
CA ARG A 54 20.55 7.74 10.99
C ARG A 54 19.46 8.53 10.28
N ILE A 55 18.30 7.93 10.02
CA ILE A 55 17.11 8.63 9.47
C ILE A 55 16.73 9.80 10.39
N GLY A 56 16.56 9.57 11.69
CA GLY A 56 16.12 10.60 12.63
C GLY A 56 17.13 11.74 12.85
N ARG A 57 18.42 11.45 12.79
CA ARG A 57 19.49 12.44 12.99
C ARG A 57 19.78 13.28 11.74
N LYS A 58 19.68 12.67 10.57
CA LYS A 58 20.16 13.26 9.30
C LYS A 58 19.04 13.76 8.40
N THR A 59 17.79 13.43 8.68
CA THR A 59 16.66 13.78 7.83
C THR A 59 15.49 14.28 8.67
N GLY A 60 14.46 14.82 8.03
CA GLY A 60 13.17 15.09 8.65
C GLY A 60 12.23 13.87 8.65
N GLY A 61 12.74 12.69 8.34
CA GLY A 61 12.00 11.44 8.22
C GLY A 61 12.04 10.85 6.82
N LEU A 62 12.01 9.52 6.76
CA LEU A 62 11.90 8.70 5.56
C LEU A 62 10.90 7.58 5.85
N TYR A 63 9.91 7.40 4.98
CA TYR A 63 8.85 6.41 5.17
C TYR A 63 8.52 5.71 3.85
N ALA A 64 8.19 4.42 3.96
CA ALA A 64 7.65 3.60 2.88
C ALA A 64 6.12 3.60 2.97
N SER A 65 5.45 3.59 1.82
CA SER A 65 3.99 3.49 1.77
C SER A 65 3.54 2.88 0.44
N SER A 66 2.44 2.16 0.47
CA SER A 66 1.78 1.66 -0.75
C SER A 66 0.75 2.68 -1.24
N PHE A 67 0.71 2.92 -2.54
CA PHE A 67 -0.32 3.72 -3.19
C PHE A 67 -1.08 2.85 -4.18
N LEU A 68 -2.40 2.71 -3.96
CA LEU A 68 -3.31 1.97 -4.82
C LEU A 68 -4.40 2.91 -5.33
N SER A 69 -4.67 2.92 -6.64
CA SER A 69 -5.72 3.74 -7.22
C SER A 69 -6.28 3.16 -8.51
N ASN A 70 -7.58 3.33 -8.72
CA ASN A 70 -8.18 3.26 -10.05
C ASN A 70 -7.82 4.51 -10.85
N THR A 71 -7.86 4.43 -12.18
CA THR A 71 -7.78 5.60 -13.07
C THR A 71 -8.88 5.52 -14.12
N HIS A 72 -9.35 6.67 -14.60
CA HIS A 72 -10.23 6.68 -15.78
C HIS A 72 -9.48 6.36 -17.08
N ALA A 73 -8.15 6.50 -17.07
CA ALA A 73 -7.29 6.33 -18.24
C ALA A 73 -6.96 4.86 -18.53
N SER A 74 -7.12 3.96 -17.56
CA SER A 74 -6.80 2.54 -17.71
C SER A 74 -7.73 1.68 -16.85
N PRO A 75 -8.19 0.52 -17.37
CA PRO A 75 -8.93 -0.45 -16.57
C PRO A 75 -8.07 -1.08 -15.46
N ASN A 76 -6.74 -0.97 -15.57
CA ASN A 76 -5.79 -1.56 -14.64
C ASN A 76 -5.56 -0.65 -13.42
N ALA A 77 -5.50 -1.26 -12.25
CA ALA A 77 -5.11 -0.63 -11.00
C ALA A 77 -3.69 -0.07 -11.09
N GLN A 78 -3.53 1.17 -10.61
CA GLN A 78 -2.23 1.77 -10.34
C GLN A 78 -1.77 1.33 -8.97
N ALA A 79 -0.60 0.71 -8.89
CA ALA A 79 -0.02 0.22 -7.65
C ALA A 79 1.44 0.63 -7.57
N TRP A 80 1.80 1.34 -6.50
CA TRP A 80 3.14 1.92 -6.34
C TRP A 80 3.67 1.73 -4.93
N LEU A 81 4.92 1.31 -4.80
CA LEU A 81 5.72 1.51 -3.59
C LEU A 81 6.23 2.94 -3.60
N MET A 82 5.98 3.71 -2.56
CA MET A 82 6.40 5.10 -2.44
C MET A 82 7.33 5.28 -1.25
N MET A 83 8.61 5.50 -1.53
CA MET A 83 9.61 5.95 -0.56
C MET A 83 9.60 7.47 -0.51
N ARG A 84 9.16 8.04 0.61
CA ARG A 84 9.02 9.49 0.77
C ARG A 84 9.89 9.97 1.91
N GLY A 85 10.74 10.94 1.60
CA GLY A 85 11.66 11.53 2.56
C GLY A 85 11.66 13.04 2.48
N LYS A 86 12.13 13.67 3.55
CA LYS A 86 12.41 15.11 3.56
C LYS A 86 13.70 15.40 4.30
N SER A 87 14.42 16.43 3.86
CA SER A 87 15.65 16.90 4.51
C SER A 87 15.82 18.39 4.27
N THR A 88 16.70 19.04 5.01
CA THR A 88 17.21 20.36 4.57
C THR A 88 18.06 20.18 3.33
N VAL A 89 18.24 21.23 2.52
CA VAL A 89 19.09 21.20 1.32
C VAL A 89 20.50 20.68 1.66
N ALA A 90 21.08 21.14 2.77
CA ALA A 90 22.41 20.72 3.24
C ALA A 90 22.51 19.23 3.61
N GLN A 91 21.40 18.60 4.03
CA GLN A 91 21.34 17.18 4.41
C GLN A 91 20.88 16.26 3.26
N THR A 92 20.64 16.80 2.06
CA THR A 92 20.25 16.00 0.89
C THR A 92 21.21 14.84 0.58
N PRO A 93 22.55 15.01 0.67
CA PRO A 93 23.47 13.89 0.44
C PRO A 93 23.22 12.71 1.40
N ASP A 94 22.99 12.99 2.69
CA ASP A 94 22.67 11.98 3.70
C ASP A 94 21.32 11.30 3.40
N LEU A 95 20.28 12.05 3.00
CA LEU A 95 18.99 11.48 2.60
C LEU A 95 19.12 10.53 1.40
N LEU A 96 19.88 10.92 0.37
CA LEU A 96 20.09 10.11 -0.83
C LEU A 96 20.91 8.85 -0.52
N ALA A 97 21.93 8.96 0.33
CA ALA A 97 22.72 7.80 0.79
C ALA A 97 21.86 6.81 1.58
N ILE A 98 21.01 7.30 2.49
CA ILE A 98 20.07 6.44 3.23
C ILE A 98 19.10 5.72 2.29
N LEU A 99 18.51 6.46 1.34
CA LEU A 99 17.62 5.87 0.33
C LEU A 99 18.31 4.78 -0.49
N ARG A 100 19.55 5.03 -0.94
CA ARG A 100 20.37 4.06 -1.65
C ARG A 100 20.55 2.78 -0.84
N ASP A 101 21.02 2.91 0.40
CA ASP A 101 21.30 1.76 1.25
C ASP A 101 20.03 0.95 1.53
N ILE A 102 18.91 1.62 1.79
CA ILE A 102 17.63 0.97 2.06
C ILE A 102 17.09 0.24 0.82
N LEU A 103 17.21 0.83 -0.36
CA LEU A 103 16.71 0.22 -1.59
C LEU A 103 17.59 -0.94 -2.06
N LEU A 104 18.90 -0.88 -1.85
CA LEU A 104 19.87 -1.79 -2.49
C LEU A 104 20.50 -2.80 -1.53
N THR A 105 20.57 -2.49 -0.23
CA THR A 105 21.43 -3.24 0.71
C THR A 105 20.71 -3.71 1.98
N VAL A 106 19.38 -3.55 2.08
CA VAL A 106 18.62 -4.13 3.21
C VAL A 106 18.91 -5.62 3.32
N ASN A 107 19.24 -6.06 4.54
CA ASN A 107 19.49 -7.45 4.83
C ASN A 107 18.15 -8.12 5.21
N PHE A 108 17.53 -8.78 4.23
CA PHE A 108 16.32 -9.58 4.48
C PHE A 108 16.62 -10.90 5.20
N ASP A 109 17.88 -11.37 5.20
CA ASP A 109 18.30 -12.61 5.87
C ASP A 109 18.51 -12.40 7.38
N ASN A 110 17.45 -11.92 8.04
CA ASN A 110 17.34 -11.86 9.48
C ASN A 110 15.97 -12.43 9.89
N ARG A 111 15.92 -13.75 9.97
CA ARG A 111 14.71 -14.52 10.25
C ARG A 111 13.99 -14.04 11.50
N ASP A 112 14.70 -13.84 12.60
CA ASP A 112 14.09 -13.52 13.90
C ASP A 112 13.42 -12.14 13.86
N ARG A 113 14.05 -11.17 13.21
CA ARG A 113 13.46 -9.83 13.01
C ARG A 113 12.26 -9.88 12.07
N PHE A 114 12.37 -10.59 10.94
CA PHE A 114 11.27 -10.72 10.00
C PHE A 114 10.07 -11.44 10.64
N ARG A 115 10.33 -12.50 11.40
CA ARG A 115 9.32 -13.21 12.20
C ARG A 115 8.58 -12.28 13.15
N GLN A 116 9.30 -11.43 13.89
CA GLN A 116 8.68 -10.43 14.75
C GLN A 116 7.72 -9.54 13.96
N ARG A 117 8.13 -9.09 12.76
CA ARG A 117 7.30 -8.27 11.88
C ARG A 117 6.05 -8.99 11.39
N VAL A 118 6.15 -10.25 11.00
CA VAL A 118 5.01 -11.08 10.61
C VAL A 118 4.03 -11.24 11.77
N LEU A 119 4.52 -11.55 12.97
CA LEU A 119 3.68 -11.71 14.16
C LEU A 119 2.99 -10.41 14.57
N GLU A 120 3.69 -9.28 14.51
CA GLU A 120 3.13 -7.95 14.78
C GLU A 120 2.06 -7.58 13.74
N ALA A 121 2.31 -7.80 12.45
CA ALA A 121 1.32 -7.57 11.39
C ALA A 121 0.08 -8.45 11.58
N LYS A 122 0.26 -9.75 11.84
CA LYS A 122 -0.84 -10.69 12.11
C LYS A 122 -1.67 -10.23 13.32
N SER A 123 -1.00 -9.93 14.43
CA SER A 123 -1.65 -9.52 15.68
C SER A 123 -2.40 -8.20 15.52
N GLY A 124 -1.82 -7.23 14.79
CA GLY A 124 -2.46 -5.96 14.47
C GLY A 124 -3.74 -6.14 13.64
N MET A 125 -3.70 -7.01 12.62
CA MET A 125 -4.90 -7.31 11.81
C MET A 125 -5.97 -8.03 12.64
N GLU A 126 -5.60 -9.02 13.47
CA GLU A 126 -6.53 -9.74 14.35
C GLU A 126 -7.19 -8.81 15.38
N ALA A 127 -6.40 -7.95 16.03
CA ALA A 127 -6.90 -6.95 16.95
C ALA A 127 -7.81 -5.91 16.28
N GLY A 128 -7.61 -5.66 14.98
CA GLY A 128 -8.43 -4.76 14.17
C GLY A 128 -9.80 -5.32 13.75
N LEU A 129 -10.00 -6.64 13.78
CA LEU A 129 -11.22 -7.29 13.26
C LEU A 129 -12.48 -6.82 14.01
N ILE A 130 -12.44 -6.82 15.35
CA ILE A 130 -13.60 -6.45 16.17
C ILE A 130 -13.89 -4.95 16.10
N PRO A 131 -12.95 -4.02 16.37
CA PRO A 131 -13.25 -2.59 16.32
C PRO A 131 -13.49 -2.08 14.88
N GLY A 132 -12.90 -2.73 13.87
CA GLY A 132 -12.88 -2.31 12.48
C GLY A 132 -13.69 -3.19 11.51
N GLY A 133 -14.55 -4.09 11.99
CA GLY A 133 -15.19 -5.11 11.13
C GLY A 133 -15.98 -4.56 9.93
N HIS A 134 -16.52 -3.35 10.04
CA HIS A 134 -17.19 -2.66 8.92
C HIS A 134 -16.21 -2.33 7.77
N SER A 135 -14.97 -1.95 8.10
CA SER A 135 -13.92 -1.72 7.11
C SER A 135 -13.49 -3.01 6.44
N VAL A 136 -13.38 -4.10 7.22
CA VAL A 136 -13.08 -5.44 6.72
C VAL A 136 -14.12 -5.91 5.71
N VAL A 137 -15.41 -5.77 6.05
CA VAL A 137 -16.52 -6.11 5.14
C VAL A 137 -16.51 -5.24 3.88
N ASN A 138 -16.27 -3.93 4.01
CA ASN A 138 -16.20 -3.01 2.88
C ASN A 138 -15.04 -3.37 1.93
N GLN A 139 -13.88 -3.70 2.47
CA GLN A 139 -12.70 -4.11 1.69
C GLN A 139 -12.95 -5.44 0.97
N ARG A 140 -13.53 -6.43 1.67
CA ARG A 140 -13.91 -7.71 1.07
C ARG A 140 -14.89 -7.51 -0.08
N LEU A 141 -15.93 -6.71 0.11
CA LEU A 141 -16.91 -6.39 -0.94
C LEU A 141 -16.27 -5.71 -2.15
N ARG A 142 -15.36 -4.76 -1.94
CA ARG A 142 -14.65 -4.05 -3.03
C ARG A 142 -13.83 -4.99 -3.89
N ALA A 143 -13.29 -6.06 -3.30
CA ALA A 143 -12.50 -7.06 -4.00
C ALA A 143 -13.26 -7.78 -5.13
N HIS A 144 -14.60 -7.74 -5.13
CA HIS A 144 -15.42 -8.32 -6.18
C HIS A 144 -15.58 -7.43 -7.43
N PHE A 145 -15.27 -6.13 -7.34
CA PHE A 145 -15.72 -5.17 -8.34
C PHE A 145 -14.61 -4.64 -9.24
N ASP A 146 -13.39 -4.49 -8.73
CA ASP A 146 -12.26 -4.02 -9.52
C ASP A 146 -10.90 -4.55 -9.01
N GLU A 147 -9.88 -4.44 -9.85
CA GLU A 147 -8.52 -4.91 -9.57
C GLU A 147 -7.91 -4.18 -8.36
N THR A 148 -8.23 -2.90 -8.13
CA THR A 148 -7.73 -2.15 -6.97
C THR A 148 -8.30 -2.67 -5.66
N GLY A 149 -9.59 -2.99 -5.62
CA GLY A 149 -10.25 -3.63 -4.50
C GLY A 149 -9.64 -5.00 -4.22
N TRP A 150 -9.38 -5.78 -5.27
CA TRP A 150 -8.72 -7.08 -5.13
C TRP A 150 -7.29 -6.97 -4.60
N LEU A 151 -6.50 -6.00 -5.09
CA LEU A 151 -5.15 -5.73 -4.58
C LEU A 151 -5.19 -5.29 -3.11
N SER A 152 -6.11 -4.39 -2.77
CA SER A 152 -6.28 -3.92 -1.40
C SER A 152 -6.64 -5.09 -0.47
N GLU A 153 -7.54 -5.98 -0.87
CA GLU A 153 -7.88 -7.19 -0.10
C GLU A 153 -6.70 -8.16 0.01
N THR A 154 -5.94 -8.35 -1.07
CA THR A 154 -4.74 -9.21 -1.12
C THR A 154 -3.63 -8.67 -0.23
N MET A 155 -3.45 -7.36 -0.12
CA MET A 155 -2.33 -6.72 0.59
C MET A 155 -2.66 -6.25 2.01
N GLY A 156 -3.94 -6.22 2.39
CA GLY A 156 -4.33 -5.70 3.71
C GLY A 156 -5.71 -6.09 4.20
N GLY A 157 -6.38 -7.03 3.52
CA GLY A 157 -7.73 -7.49 3.87
C GLY A 157 -7.74 -8.87 4.53
N LEU A 158 -8.87 -9.57 4.48
CA LEU A 158 -8.98 -10.90 5.08
C LEU A 158 -8.08 -11.92 4.38
N THR A 159 -7.97 -11.84 3.06
CA THR A 159 -7.02 -12.63 2.28
C THR A 159 -5.60 -12.48 2.83
N GLN A 160 -5.17 -11.25 3.13
CA GLN A 160 -3.86 -10.99 3.73
C GLN A 160 -3.73 -11.56 5.14
N LEU A 161 -4.77 -11.46 5.98
CA LEU A 161 -4.74 -12.04 7.33
C LEU A 161 -4.54 -13.57 7.27
N PHE A 162 -5.24 -14.26 6.37
CA PHE A 162 -5.05 -15.70 6.19
C PHE A 162 -3.65 -16.04 5.69
N PHE A 163 -3.13 -15.23 4.75
CA PHE A 163 -1.74 -15.35 4.32
C PHE A 163 -0.75 -15.16 5.48
N LEU A 164 -0.90 -14.14 6.33
CA LEU A 164 -0.01 -13.91 7.47
C LEU A 164 -0.04 -15.05 8.50
N ARG A 165 -1.18 -15.72 8.68
CA ARG A 165 -1.29 -16.89 9.55
C ARG A 165 -0.49 -18.07 9.02
N GLN A 166 -0.52 -18.30 7.70
CA GLN A 166 0.29 -19.33 7.07
C GLN A 166 1.77 -18.93 7.07
N LEU A 167 2.09 -17.69 6.69
CA LEU A 167 3.46 -17.19 6.64
C LEU A 167 4.15 -17.26 8.00
N ALA A 168 3.43 -17.04 9.11
CA ALA A 168 3.98 -17.20 10.45
C ALA A 168 4.50 -18.64 10.72
N GLN A 169 3.90 -19.65 10.07
CA GLN A 169 4.39 -21.03 10.13
C GLN A 169 5.53 -21.24 9.14
N ASP A 170 5.40 -20.72 7.91
CA ASP A 170 6.41 -20.86 6.85
C ASP A 170 7.76 -20.22 7.23
N VAL A 171 7.76 -19.14 8.02
CA VAL A 171 9.01 -18.53 8.53
C VAL A 171 9.79 -19.50 9.44
N GLU A 172 9.10 -20.40 10.13
CA GLU A 172 9.72 -21.42 10.98
C GLU A 172 10.13 -22.67 10.19
N SER A 173 9.26 -23.11 9.27
CA SER A 173 9.43 -24.37 8.54
C SER A 173 10.24 -24.26 7.24
N ASP A 174 10.19 -23.11 6.56
CA ASP A 174 10.86 -22.85 5.28
C ASP A 174 11.31 -21.38 5.15
N TRP A 175 12.25 -20.97 6.00
CA TRP A 175 12.84 -19.63 5.92
C TRP A 175 13.48 -19.34 4.55
N ALA A 176 14.13 -20.33 3.94
CA ALA A 176 14.81 -20.16 2.66
C ALA A 176 13.81 -19.79 1.55
N GLY A 177 12.64 -20.44 1.50
CA GLY A 177 11.56 -20.10 0.58
C GLY A 177 11.02 -18.68 0.81
N VAL A 178 10.80 -18.29 2.07
CA VAL A 178 10.33 -16.93 2.40
C VAL A 178 11.35 -15.86 1.99
N LEU A 179 12.62 -16.07 2.32
CA LEU A 179 13.71 -15.16 1.94
C LEU A 179 13.81 -15.02 0.42
N ALA A 180 13.72 -16.13 -0.32
CA ALA A 180 13.75 -16.11 -1.77
C ALA A 180 12.61 -15.27 -2.37
N LYS A 181 11.41 -15.25 -1.75
CA LYS A 181 10.29 -14.41 -2.18
C LYS A 181 10.55 -12.91 -1.93
N LEU A 182 11.13 -12.55 -0.78
CA LEU A 182 11.51 -11.16 -0.47
C LEU A 182 12.59 -10.65 -1.44
N GLU A 183 13.57 -11.49 -1.74
CA GLU A 183 14.64 -11.19 -2.68
C GLU A 183 14.14 -11.09 -4.14
N ALA A 184 13.19 -11.95 -4.52
CA ALA A 184 12.51 -11.85 -5.79
C ALA A 184 11.75 -10.51 -5.94
N ILE A 185 11.12 -10.02 -4.87
CA ILE A 185 10.49 -8.69 -4.87
C ILE A 185 11.54 -7.60 -5.09
N ARG A 186 12.65 -7.59 -4.32
CA ARG A 186 13.71 -6.59 -4.48
C ARG A 186 14.22 -6.56 -5.92
N THR A 187 14.62 -7.72 -6.44
CA THR A 187 15.24 -7.85 -7.76
C THR A 187 14.29 -7.51 -8.91
N THR A 188 12.97 -7.69 -8.71
CA THR A 188 11.96 -7.39 -9.74
C THR A 188 11.50 -5.94 -9.69
N LEU A 189 11.21 -5.43 -8.48
CA LEU A 189 10.59 -4.12 -8.27
C LEU A 189 11.59 -2.96 -8.31
N ILE A 190 12.74 -3.11 -7.65
CA ILE A 190 13.73 -2.04 -7.47
C ILE A 190 14.61 -1.94 -8.72
N LYS A 191 14.02 -1.35 -9.77
CA LYS A 191 14.65 -1.11 -11.07
C LYS A 191 14.36 0.30 -11.54
N ARG A 192 15.30 0.87 -12.29
CA ARG A 192 15.19 2.23 -12.85
C ARG A 192 13.97 2.39 -13.75
N GLU A 193 13.64 1.36 -14.52
CA GLU A 193 12.53 1.35 -15.48
C GLU A 193 11.15 1.37 -14.79
N ASN A 194 11.08 0.86 -13.56
CA ASN A 194 9.87 0.87 -12.74
C ASN A 194 9.75 2.16 -11.91
N MET A 195 10.74 3.06 -11.98
CA MET A 195 10.91 4.15 -11.03
C MET A 195 10.32 5.47 -11.54
N ILE A 196 9.58 6.15 -10.66
CA ILE A 196 9.25 7.56 -10.79
C ILE A 196 9.90 8.33 -9.66
N VAL A 197 10.32 9.57 -9.95
CA VAL A 197 10.94 10.44 -8.96
C VAL A 197 10.26 11.78 -9.01
N ASN A 198 9.77 12.25 -7.87
CA ASN A 198 9.21 13.59 -7.70
C ASN A 198 10.00 14.35 -6.62
N VAL A 199 10.33 15.60 -6.93
CA VAL A 199 10.98 16.52 -6.00
C VAL A 199 10.16 17.79 -5.90
N THR A 200 9.90 18.24 -4.68
CA THR A 200 9.35 19.59 -4.41
C THR A 200 10.42 20.41 -3.69
N LEU A 201 10.89 21.46 -4.36
CA LEU A 201 11.96 22.36 -3.90
C LEU A 201 11.94 23.61 -4.79
N ASP A 202 12.32 24.77 -4.26
CA ASP A 202 12.47 25.99 -5.06
C ASP A 202 13.56 25.84 -6.14
N ALA A 203 13.40 26.56 -7.25
CA ALA A 203 14.31 26.51 -8.39
C ALA A 203 15.77 26.87 -8.03
N ASP A 204 15.98 27.80 -7.10
CA ASP A 204 17.32 28.27 -6.69
C ASP A 204 18.13 27.14 -6.03
N ASN A 205 17.49 26.34 -5.18
CA ASN A 205 18.11 25.19 -4.53
C ASN A 205 18.12 23.92 -5.40
N TRP A 206 17.23 23.81 -6.40
CA TRP A 206 17.16 22.64 -7.28
C TRP A 206 18.48 22.37 -8.03
N GLY A 207 19.16 23.42 -8.49
CA GLY A 207 20.44 23.32 -9.18
C GLY A 207 21.53 22.59 -8.36
N GLN A 208 21.47 22.67 -7.03
CA GLN A 208 22.45 22.10 -6.11
C GLN A 208 22.29 20.59 -5.93
N ILE A 209 21.05 20.08 -6.00
CA ILE A 209 20.75 18.68 -5.67
C ILE A 209 20.48 17.79 -6.88
N ARG A 210 20.08 18.37 -8.03
CA ARG A 210 19.65 17.60 -9.21
C ARG A 210 20.71 16.61 -9.71
N GLY A 211 21.98 16.97 -9.63
CA GLY A 211 23.10 16.12 -10.06
C GLY A 211 23.28 14.91 -9.16
N GLN A 212 23.18 15.09 -7.84
CA GLN A 212 23.27 14.01 -6.85
C GLN A 212 22.11 13.03 -7.01
N LEU A 213 20.90 13.55 -7.23
CA LEU A 213 19.73 12.72 -7.48
C LEU A 213 19.83 11.95 -8.81
N ALA A 214 20.35 12.59 -9.86
CA ALA A 214 20.62 11.89 -11.13
C ALA A 214 21.66 10.76 -10.96
N SER A 215 22.68 10.96 -10.12
CA SER A 215 23.64 9.90 -9.76
C SER A 215 22.94 8.73 -9.08
N LEU A 216 22.12 8.98 -8.06
CA LEU A 216 21.35 7.93 -7.38
C LEU A 216 20.46 7.14 -8.36
N ILE A 217 19.77 7.83 -9.27
CA ILE A 217 18.97 7.18 -10.32
C ILE A 217 19.85 6.31 -11.21
N GLY A 218 21.05 6.79 -11.56
CA GLY A 218 22.05 6.07 -12.36
C GLY A 218 22.67 4.85 -11.67
N GLU A 219 22.56 4.76 -10.34
CA GLU A 219 23.00 3.59 -9.56
C GLU A 219 21.92 2.51 -9.42
N MET A 220 20.65 2.85 -9.66
CA MET A 220 19.57 1.86 -9.60
C MET A 220 19.78 0.75 -10.64
N PRO A 221 19.52 -0.53 -10.30
CA PRO A 221 19.56 -1.63 -11.25
C PRO A 221 18.70 -1.37 -12.48
N SER A 222 19.11 -1.92 -13.62
CA SER A 222 18.36 -1.90 -14.87
C SER A 222 18.14 -3.32 -15.36
N HIS A 223 17.20 -3.52 -16.29
CA HIS A 223 17.00 -4.82 -16.89
C HIS A 223 18.25 -5.26 -17.66
N LEU A 224 18.83 -6.39 -17.26
CA LEU A 224 19.85 -7.08 -18.07
C LEU A 224 19.18 -7.42 -19.41
N ASN A 225 19.78 -6.94 -20.51
CA ASN A 225 19.40 -7.19 -21.90
C ASN A 225 18.26 -6.36 -22.51
N GLY A 226 17.83 -5.25 -21.90
CA GLY A 226 16.88 -4.33 -22.54
C GLY A 226 15.48 -4.92 -22.80
N ILE A 227 15.17 -6.08 -22.22
CA ILE A 227 13.81 -6.61 -22.15
C ILE A 227 13.08 -5.81 -21.08
N SER A 228 12.47 -4.70 -21.52
CA SER A 228 11.53 -3.96 -20.70
C SER A 228 10.33 -4.86 -20.37
N PRO A 229 9.79 -4.80 -19.14
CA PRO A 229 8.53 -5.44 -18.84
C PRO A 229 7.45 -4.89 -19.78
N PRO A 230 6.34 -5.63 -20.01
CA PRO A 230 5.25 -5.16 -20.85
C PRO A 230 4.84 -3.74 -20.44
N ALA A 231 4.44 -2.89 -21.39
CA ALA A 231 4.10 -1.48 -21.15
C ALA A 231 2.96 -1.25 -20.11
N GLY A 232 2.32 -2.32 -19.62
CA GLY A 232 1.33 -2.31 -18.54
C GLY A 232 1.69 -3.14 -17.30
N GLY A 233 2.92 -3.66 -17.21
CA GLY A 233 3.34 -4.60 -16.17
C GLY A 233 2.73 -6.00 -16.31
N GLU A 234 2.75 -6.75 -15.22
CA GLU A 234 2.13 -8.06 -15.08
C GLU A 234 0.61 -7.99 -15.25
N ASN A 235 0.06 -9.03 -15.88
CA ASN A 235 -1.38 -9.24 -15.99
C ASN A 235 -1.83 -10.13 -14.84
N TRP A 236 -2.26 -9.49 -13.76
CA TRP A 236 -2.86 -10.20 -12.64
C TRP A 236 -4.20 -10.80 -13.05
N SER A 237 -4.48 -11.98 -12.53
CA SER A 237 -5.73 -12.71 -12.70
C SER A 237 -6.36 -12.91 -11.32
N PRO A 238 -7.15 -11.92 -10.85
CA PRO A 238 -7.85 -12.00 -9.58
C PRO A 238 -8.72 -13.26 -9.46
N SER A 239 -8.59 -13.97 -8.35
CA SER A 239 -9.50 -15.09 -8.04
C SER A 239 -10.91 -14.57 -7.77
N ALA A 240 -11.91 -15.27 -8.28
CA ALA A 240 -13.30 -14.98 -7.95
C ALA A 240 -13.58 -15.34 -6.48
N PHE A 241 -14.36 -14.49 -5.82
CA PHE A 241 -14.86 -14.72 -4.46
C PHE A 241 -16.32 -15.19 -4.50
N PRO A 242 -16.78 -16.00 -3.52
CA PRO A 242 -18.18 -16.39 -3.42
C PRO A 242 -19.13 -15.20 -3.34
N THR A 243 -20.28 -15.25 -4.04
CA THR A 243 -21.24 -14.13 -4.09
C THR A 243 -21.79 -13.71 -2.73
N HIS A 244 -21.91 -14.67 -1.80
CA HIS A 244 -22.35 -14.44 -0.43
C HIS A 244 -21.38 -15.11 0.53
N GLU A 245 -20.87 -14.35 1.49
CA GLU A 245 -19.90 -14.82 2.49
C GLU A 245 -20.35 -14.43 3.89
N GLY A 246 -20.02 -15.29 4.86
CA GLY A 246 -20.15 -15.01 6.28
C GLY A 246 -18.85 -15.35 6.98
N PHE A 247 -18.33 -14.41 7.76
CA PHE A 247 -17.12 -14.59 8.57
C PHE A 247 -17.50 -14.57 10.05
N THR A 248 -17.10 -15.59 10.78
CA THR A 248 -17.40 -15.72 12.21
C THR A 248 -16.26 -15.14 13.05
N ILE A 249 -16.59 -14.24 13.96
CA ILE A 249 -15.69 -13.71 14.99
C ILE A 249 -16.38 -13.78 16.35
N PRO A 250 -15.63 -13.90 17.47
CA PRO A 250 -16.21 -13.84 18.81
C PRO A 250 -16.54 -12.40 19.19
N ALA A 251 -17.55 -11.81 18.54
CA ALA A 251 -18.04 -10.47 18.79
C ALA A 251 -19.51 -10.48 19.18
N GLN A 252 -19.92 -9.52 20.01
CA GLN A 252 -21.32 -9.31 20.40
C GLN A 252 -22.12 -8.53 19.34
N VAL A 253 -21.51 -8.18 18.21
CA VAL A 253 -22.08 -7.27 17.21
C VAL A 253 -21.78 -7.79 15.82
N ASN A 254 -22.62 -7.44 14.84
CA ASN A 254 -22.49 -7.89 13.47
C ASN A 254 -22.07 -6.76 12.53
N TYR A 255 -21.22 -7.10 11.57
CA TYR A 255 -20.82 -6.22 10.49
C TYR A 255 -21.42 -6.76 9.20
N VAL A 256 -22.30 -5.97 8.56
CA VAL A 256 -23.07 -6.41 7.40
C VAL A 256 -22.84 -5.41 6.27
N GLY A 257 -22.56 -5.90 5.07
CA GLY A 257 -22.36 -5.03 3.92
C GLY A 257 -23.00 -5.60 2.68
N LYS A 258 -23.39 -4.70 1.77
CA LYS A 258 -23.91 -5.04 0.46
C LYS A 258 -23.38 -4.04 -0.55
N GLY A 259 -22.81 -4.52 -1.65
CA GLY A 259 -22.26 -3.70 -2.71
C GLY A 259 -22.88 -4.00 -4.05
N ALA A 260 -22.79 -3.04 -4.97
CA ALA A 260 -23.11 -3.24 -6.38
C ALA A 260 -22.26 -2.32 -7.26
N ASN A 261 -21.88 -2.81 -8.44
CA ASN A 261 -21.33 -1.97 -9.50
C ASN A 261 -22.49 -1.31 -10.26
N VAL A 262 -22.78 -0.05 -9.94
CA VAL A 262 -23.89 0.70 -10.57
C VAL A 262 -23.62 1.05 -12.02
N TYR A 263 -22.36 1.11 -12.45
CA TYR A 263 -22.01 1.39 -13.84
C TYR A 263 -22.34 0.20 -14.73
N ALA A 264 -22.16 -1.02 -14.22
CA ALA A 264 -22.68 -2.24 -14.86
C ALA A 264 -24.22 -2.25 -14.96
N LEU A 265 -24.91 -1.48 -14.12
CA LEU A 265 -26.36 -1.27 -14.18
C LEU A 265 -26.78 -0.09 -15.09
N GLY A 266 -25.84 0.50 -15.84
CA GLY A 266 -26.11 1.59 -16.78
C GLY A 266 -26.05 3.00 -16.18
N TYR A 267 -25.67 3.14 -14.91
CA TYR A 267 -25.42 4.47 -14.34
C TYR A 267 -24.22 5.15 -15.01
N ARG A 268 -24.33 6.44 -15.29
CA ARG A 268 -23.22 7.27 -15.77
C ARG A 268 -22.80 8.24 -14.68
N GLU A 269 -21.50 8.42 -14.53
CA GLU A 269 -20.96 9.24 -13.45
C GLU A 269 -21.52 10.67 -13.52
N HIS A 270 -21.99 11.15 -12.37
CA HIS A 270 -22.46 12.51 -12.21
C HIS A 270 -22.23 12.94 -10.76
N GLY A 271 -21.85 14.21 -10.57
CA GLY A 271 -21.53 14.76 -9.25
C GLY A 271 -22.69 14.69 -8.25
N SER A 272 -23.93 14.56 -8.73
CA SER A 272 -25.11 14.35 -7.87
C SER A 272 -25.03 13.08 -7.03
N ALA A 273 -24.33 12.03 -7.47
CA ALA A 273 -24.17 10.81 -6.66
C ALA A 273 -23.55 11.11 -5.29
N ASN A 274 -22.58 12.02 -5.20
CA ASN A 274 -21.98 12.39 -3.92
C ASN A 274 -22.99 13.05 -2.97
N VAL A 275 -23.88 13.88 -3.50
CA VAL A 275 -24.96 14.52 -2.74
C VAL A 275 -26.00 13.49 -2.30
N ILE A 276 -26.41 12.60 -3.20
CA ILE A 276 -27.38 11.52 -2.92
C ILE A 276 -26.82 10.56 -1.87
N SER A 277 -25.58 10.10 -1.99
CA SER A 277 -24.93 9.25 -1.00
C SER A 277 -24.84 9.93 0.37
N LYS A 278 -24.51 11.24 0.41
CA LYS A 278 -24.48 12.00 1.66
C LYS A 278 -25.89 12.06 2.28
N TYR A 279 -26.90 12.38 1.47
CA TYR A 279 -28.29 12.44 1.91
C TYR A 279 -28.76 11.11 2.50
N LEU A 280 -28.61 10.00 1.76
CA LEU A 280 -29.00 8.65 2.21
C LEU A 280 -28.33 8.26 3.53
N ARG A 281 -27.05 8.60 3.72
CA ARG A 281 -26.31 8.34 4.95
C ARG A 281 -26.83 9.15 6.13
N THR A 282 -27.22 10.41 5.91
CA THR A 282 -27.65 11.31 6.99
C THR A 282 -29.15 11.26 7.28
N THR A 283 -29.95 10.63 6.43
CA THR A 283 -31.40 10.49 6.60
C THR A 283 -31.80 9.02 6.72
N TRP A 284 -32.13 8.35 5.62
CA TRP A 284 -32.73 7.02 5.62
C TRP A 284 -31.91 5.97 6.39
N LEU A 285 -30.60 5.88 6.15
CA LEU A 285 -29.76 4.90 6.82
C LEU A 285 -29.60 5.20 8.31
N TRP A 286 -29.52 6.49 8.67
CA TRP A 286 -29.47 6.90 10.06
C TRP A 286 -30.76 6.52 10.79
N ASP A 287 -31.91 6.89 10.23
CA ASP A 287 -33.20 6.64 10.86
C ASP A 287 -33.53 5.15 10.94
N LYS A 288 -33.38 4.43 9.83
CA LYS A 288 -33.78 3.01 9.77
C LYS A 288 -32.82 2.09 10.49
N ILE A 289 -31.53 2.30 10.35
CA ILE A 289 -30.55 1.36 10.86
C ILE A 289 -30.10 1.73 12.27
N ARG A 290 -29.80 3.00 12.52
CA ARG A 290 -29.32 3.45 13.83
C ARG A 290 -30.45 3.75 14.80
N VAL A 291 -31.43 4.59 14.43
CA VAL A 291 -32.49 5.00 15.36
C VAL A 291 -33.49 3.86 15.60
N GLN A 292 -33.99 3.23 14.54
CA GLN A 292 -34.99 2.15 14.65
C GLN A 292 -34.34 0.78 14.91
N GLY A 293 -33.21 0.50 14.25
CA GLY A 293 -32.54 -0.81 14.31
C GLY A 293 -31.50 -0.98 15.41
N GLY A 294 -31.23 0.04 16.24
CA GLY A 294 -30.29 -0.05 17.36
C GLY A 294 -28.79 -0.05 16.98
N ALA A 295 -28.47 0.04 15.69
CA ALA A 295 -27.11 -0.04 15.19
C ALA A 295 -26.23 1.15 15.61
N TYR A 296 -24.92 0.93 15.84
CA TYR A 296 -23.99 2.01 16.19
C TYR A 296 -23.85 3.02 15.03
N GLY A 297 -23.82 2.50 13.81
CA GLY A 297 -23.60 3.31 12.62
C GLY A 297 -24.01 2.60 11.34
N ALA A 298 -24.44 3.40 10.37
CA ALA A 298 -24.75 2.96 9.03
C ALA A 298 -24.20 3.97 8.03
N PHE A 299 -23.63 3.48 6.93
CA PHE A 299 -23.06 4.33 5.90
C PHE A 299 -23.24 3.75 4.50
N CYS A 300 -23.31 4.63 3.53
CA CYS A 300 -23.11 4.29 2.13
C CYS A 300 -21.96 5.12 1.59
N GLN A 301 -21.15 4.49 0.75
CA GLN A 301 -20.03 5.10 0.06
C GLN A 301 -20.21 4.86 -1.43
N PHE A 302 -20.10 5.94 -2.19
CA PHE A 302 -19.88 5.89 -3.62
C PHE A 302 -18.43 6.23 -3.87
N GLN A 303 -17.69 5.31 -4.48
CA GLN A 303 -16.28 5.53 -4.81
C GLN A 303 -16.04 5.01 -6.22
N SER A 304 -15.20 5.71 -6.98
CA SER A 304 -14.91 5.53 -8.40
C SER A 304 -15.13 4.09 -8.91
N HIS A 305 -16.29 3.87 -9.55
CA HIS A 305 -16.80 2.60 -10.13
C HIS A 305 -17.72 1.70 -9.26
N VAL A 306 -17.88 1.93 -7.96
CA VAL A 306 -18.63 1.02 -7.06
C VAL A 306 -19.49 1.79 -6.03
N TRP A 307 -20.74 1.37 -5.84
CA TRP A 307 -21.52 1.69 -4.63
C TRP A 307 -21.34 0.58 -3.62
N VAL A 308 -20.84 0.91 -2.44
CA VAL A 308 -20.82 0.00 -1.28
C VAL A 308 -21.67 0.58 -0.16
N VAL A 309 -22.66 -0.18 0.29
CA VAL A 309 -23.43 0.11 1.50
C VAL A 309 -22.86 -0.76 2.61
N GLY A 310 -22.27 -0.13 3.63
CA GLY A 310 -21.71 -0.78 4.80
C GLY A 310 -22.54 -0.46 6.04
N ILE A 311 -22.93 -1.49 6.77
CA ILE A 311 -23.78 -1.39 7.95
C ILE A 311 -23.02 -1.98 9.14
N ARG A 312 -22.95 -1.24 10.25
CA ARG A 312 -22.48 -1.76 11.54
C ARG A 312 -23.69 -1.95 12.45
N LEU A 313 -24.23 -3.16 12.50
CA LEU A 313 -25.32 -3.50 13.40
C LEU A 313 -24.75 -3.75 14.81
N LEU A 314 -25.21 -2.98 15.79
CA LEU A 314 -25.18 -3.46 17.18
C LEU A 314 -26.45 -4.30 17.34
N SER A 315 -26.32 -5.48 17.93
CA SER A 315 -27.47 -6.15 18.54
C SER A 315 -27.77 -5.52 19.89
#